data_AF-A0A2V8UDE0-F1
#
_entry.id   AF-A0A2V8UDE0-F1
#
_cell.length_a   1.000
_cell.length_b   1.000
_cell.length_c   1.000
_cell.angle_alpha   90.00
_cell.angle_beta   90.00
_cell.angle_gamma   90.00
#
_symmetry.space_group_name_H-M   'P 1'
#
loop_
_entity.id
_entity.type
_entity.pdbx_description
1 polymer ?
#
loop_
_entity_poly.entity_id
_entity_poly.type
_entity_poly.pdbx_seq_one_letter_code
_entity_poly.pdbx_strand_id
1 'polypeptide(L)'
;MTGPPGEGSLRCTQGHATGCPGGESPARADNALNLVRAVGGDVLLFSSGHFIRVLAARCIELEPSVHSMSFLLSTASLSAVGYEHDLSRPVIRLWNDTHHVRTPQDRT
;
A
#
# COMPACT_ATOMS: atom_id res chain seq x y z
N MET A 1 17.00 -57.69 5.35
CA MET A 1 15.58 -57.44 5.66
C MET A 1 15.54 -56.16 6.48
N THR A 2 15.41 -54.98 5.84
CA THR A 2 14.19 -54.27 5.39
C THR A 2 13.77 -53.23 6.45
N GLY A 3 13.68 -51.94 6.04
CA GLY A 3 13.69 -50.71 6.87
C GLY A 3 12.40 -50.38 7.66
N PRO A 4 12.01 -49.10 7.90
CA PRO A 4 12.64 -47.81 7.59
C PRO A 4 12.76 -46.84 8.83
N PRO A 5 13.26 -45.58 8.65
CA PRO A 5 13.47 -44.60 9.72
C PRO A 5 12.32 -43.59 9.87
N GLY A 6 12.27 -42.93 11.03
CA GLY A 6 11.67 -41.60 11.18
C GLY A 6 10.41 -41.54 12.03
N GLU A 7 10.43 -40.65 13.03
CA GLU A 7 9.28 -39.83 13.42
C GLU A 7 9.78 -38.67 14.30
N GLY A 8 10.33 -37.66 13.63
CA GLY A 8 10.46 -36.33 14.21
C GLY A 8 9.07 -35.73 14.38
N SER A 9 8.63 -35.61 15.62
CA SER A 9 7.41 -34.90 15.99
C SER A 9 7.63 -33.39 15.81
N LEU A 10 7.55 -32.92 14.56
CA LEU A 10 7.37 -31.51 14.27
C LEU A 10 5.88 -31.22 14.38
N ARG A 11 5.50 -30.69 15.55
CA ARG A 11 4.20 -30.07 15.77
C ARG A 11 3.99 -29.01 14.70
N CYS A 12 3.03 -29.24 13.82
CA CYS A 12 2.45 -28.19 12.99
C CYS A 12 1.74 -27.19 13.90
N THR A 13 2.47 -26.21 14.43
CA THR A 13 1.85 -25.00 14.96
C THR A 13 1.39 -24.19 13.76
N GLN A 14 0.08 -24.28 13.54
CA GLN A 14 -0.74 -23.45 12.68
C GLN A 14 -0.23 -21.99 12.63
N GLY A 15 0.49 -21.64 11.56
CA GLY A 15 0.71 -20.27 11.13
C GLY A 15 0.01 -20.12 9.78
N HIS A 16 -1.21 -19.59 9.77
CA HIS A 16 -1.84 -19.17 8.53
C HIS A 16 -1.13 -17.90 8.04
N ALA A 17 0.03 -18.08 7.41
CA ALA A 17 0.72 -17.04 6.67
C ALA A 17 0.30 -17.16 5.20
N THR A 18 -0.86 -16.58 4.85
CA THR A 18 -1.12 -16.14 3.47
C THR A 18 -0.62 -14.72 3.27
N GLY A 19 0.53 -14.38 3.87
CA GLY A 19 1.37 -13.30 3.40
C GLY A 19 2.44 -13.91 2.52
N CYS A 20 2.35 -13.73 1.19
CA CYS A 20 3.40 -14.16 0.27
C CYS A 20 4.78 -13.69 0.78
N PRO A 21 5.74 -14.60 1.01
CA PRO A 21 7.05 -14.25 1.53
C PRO A 21 7.87 -13.64 0.40
N GLY A 22 7.80 -12.32 0.26
CA GLY A 22 8.61 -11.59 -0.71
C GLY A 22 7.91 -10.40 -1.33
N GLY A 23 7.90 -9.27 -0.62
CA GLY A 23 8.48 -8.01 -1.10
C GLY A 23 8.02 -7.35 -2.41
N GLU A 24 7.10 -7.90 -3.19
CA GLU A 24 6.70 -7.29 -4.47
C GLU A 24 5.97 -5.96 -4.25
N SER A 25 5.11 -5.87 -3.23
CA SER A 25 4.33 -4.65 -2.97
C SER A 25 5.21 -3.46 -2.55
N PRO A 26 6.18 -3.61 -1.62
CA PRO A 26 7.11 -2.53 -1.30
C PRO A 26 8.02 -2.14 -2.45
N ALA A 27 8.68 -3.10 -3.11
CA ALA A 27 9.63 -2.80 -4.18
C ALA A 27 8.94 -2.13 -5.38
N ARG A 28 7.71 -2.54 -5.71
CA ARG A 28 6.90 -1.90 -6.75
C ARG A 28 6.48 -0.49 -6.37
N ALA A 29 6.13 -0.25 -5.11
CA ALA A 29 5.82 1.08 -4.60
C ALA A 29 7.05 2.01 -4.66
N ASP A 30 8.22 1.51 -4.29
CA ASP A 30 9.47 2.26 -4.33
C ASP A 30 9.84 2.62 -5.78
N ASN A 31 9.71 1.69 -6.72
CA ASN A 31 9.88 1.96 -8.16
C ASN A 31 8.89 3.01 -8.68
N ALA A 32 7.62 2.92 -8.28
CA ALA A 32 6.62 3.92 -8.67
C ALA A 32 6.96 5.31 -8.11
N LEU A 33 7.41 5.41 -6.86
CA LEU A 33 7.86 6.67 -6.26
C LEU A 33 9.07 7.26 -7.01
N ASN A 34 10.02 6.43 -7.41
CA ASN A 34 11.18 6.89 -8.20
C ASN A 34 10.76 7.44 -9.57
N LEU A 35 9.82 6.76 -10.25
CA LEU A 35 9.27 7.25 -11.52
C LEU A 35 8.53 8.58 -11.34
N VAL A 36 7.70 8.69 -10.29
CA VAL A 36 6.97 9.93 -9.98
C VAL A 36 7.93 11.07 -9.67
N ARG A 37 8.96 10.84 -8.85
CA ARG A 37 9.98 11.83 -8.49
C ARG A 37 10.83 12.31 -9.67
N ALA A 38 10.97 11.49 -10.71
CA ALA A 38 11.64 11.88 -11.94
C ALA A 38 10.80 12.82 -12.83
N VAL A 39 9.49 12.87 -12.61
CA VAL A 39 8.61 13.82 -13.30
C VAL A 39 8.60 15.13 -12.50
N GLY A 40 9.11 16.20 -13.09
CA GLY A 40 9.14 17.55 -12.47
C GLY A 40 7.78 18.24 -12.39
N GLY A 41 6.69 17.49 -12.19
CA GLY A 41 5.32 17.99 -12.20
C GLY A 41 4.32 17.00 -11.61
N ASP A 42 3.03 17.29 -11.77
CA ASP A 42 1.96 16.46 -11.21
C ASP A 42 1.82 15.12 -11.96
N VAL A 43 1.79 14.02 -11.20
CA VAL A 43 1.61 12.66 -11.74
C VAL A 43 0.32 12.06 -11.24
N LEU A 44 -0.52 11.61 -12.17
CA LEU A 44 -1.75 10.90 -11.86
C LEU A 44 -1.49 9.39 -11.92
N LEU A 45 -1.74 8.69 -10.81
CA LEU A 45 -1.56 7.25 -10.71
C LEU A 45 -2.90 6.56 -10.46
N PHE A 46 -3.25 5.61 -11.32
CA PHE A 46 -4.40 4.73 -11.14
C PHE A 46 -3.93 3.33 -10.73
N SER A 47 -4.42 2.86 -9.58
CA SER A 47 -4.08 1.53 -9.06
C SER A 47 -5.17 1.03 -8.10
N SER A 48 -4.96 -0.13 -7.49
CA SER A 48 -5.85 -0.67 -6.47
C SER A 48 -5.67 0.03 -5.12
N GLY A 49 -6.73 0.08 -4.31
CA GLY A 49 -6.68 0.70 -2.99
C GLY A 49 -5.59 0.12 -2.09
N HIS A 50 -5.37 -1.20 -2.12
CA HIS A 50 -4.29 -1.85 -1.36
C HIS A 50 -2.90 -1.34 -1.78
N PHE A 51 -2.67 -1.14 -3.08
CA PHE A 51 -1.40 -0.60 -3.56
C PHE A 51 -1.21 0.86 -3.16
N ILE A 52 -2.26 1.68 -3.25
CA ILE A 52 -2.18 3.10 -2.86
C ILE A 52 -1.89 3.24 -1.35
N ARG A 53 -2.40 2.36 -0.49
CA ARG A 53 -2.06 2.34 0.95
C ARG A 53 -0.58 2.06 1.20
N VAL A 54 -0.01 1.09 0.48
CA VAL A 54 1.42 0.77 0.56
C VAL A 54 2.27 1.91 0.01
N LEU A 55 1.86 2.49 -1.12
CA LEU A 55 2.51 3.63 -1.74
C LEU A 55 2.50 4.86 -0.82
N ALA A 56 1.38 5.15 -0.16
CA ALA A 56 1.25 6.25 0.77
C ALA A 56 2.18 6.06 1.97
N ALA A 57 2.18 4.87 2.59
CA ALA A 57 3.10 4.55 3.68
C ALA A 57 4.57 4.73 3.28
N ARG A 58 4.96 4.25 2.09
CA ARG A 58 6.32 4.44 1.56
C ARG A 58 6.64 5.90 1.23
N CYS A 59 5.66 6.65 0.72
CA CYS A 59 5.83 8.05 0.38
C CYS A 59 6.26 8.86 1.60
N ILE A 60 5.61 8.66 2.75
CA ILE A 60 5.93 9.32 4.02
C ILE A 60 6.98 8.57 4.87
N GLU A 61 7.75 7.67 4.24
CA GLU A 61 8.86 6.93 4.86
C GLU A 61 8.45 6.06 6.07
N LEU A 62 7.18 5.66 6.15
CA LEU A 62 6.70 4.72 7.17
C LEU A 62 6.94 3.26 6.74
N GLU A 63 7.10 2.42 7.76
CA GLU A 63 7.16 0.97 7.62
C GLU A 63 5.78 0.45 7.13
N PRO A 64 5.67 -0.09 5.89
CA PRO A 64 4.38 -0.41 5.30
C PRO A 64 3.68 -1.61 5.92
N SER A 65 4.44 -2.56 6.49
CA SER A 65 3.88 -3.81 7.02
C SER A 65 2.93 -3.55 8.17
N VAL A 66 3.18 -2.52 8.97
CA VAL A 66 2.34 -2.11 10.10
C VAL A 66 1.40 -0.96 9.72
N HIS A 67 1.86 0.04 8.96
CA HIS A 67 1.11 1.29 8.79
C HIS A 67 0.15 1.30 7.60
N SER A 68 0.35 0.46 6.58
CA SER A 68 -0.52 0.45 5.39
C SER A 68 -1.97 0.06 5.70
N MET A 69 -2.19 -0.74 6.75
CA MET A 69 -3.52 -1.14 7.21
C MET A 69 -4.30 0.00 7.86
N SER A 70 -3.60 1.01 8.41
CA SER A 70 -4.21 2.16 9.08
C SER A 70 -4.80 3.19 8.09
N PHE A 71 -4.51 3.04 6.80
CA PHE A 71 -5.00 3.93 5.76
C PHE A 71 -6.31 3.40 5.16
N LEU A 72 -7.45 4.03 5.46
CA LEU A 72 -8.74 3.70 4.84
C LEU A 72 -8.83 4.32 3.43
N LEU A 73 -9.20 3.53 2.42
CA LEU A 73 -9.49 4.00 1.05
C LEU A 73 -10.79 3.38 0.58
N SER A 74 -11.70 4.22 0.11
CA SER A 74 -12.99 3.86 -0.47
C SER A 74 -12.85 3.67 -1.98
N THR A 75 -13.77 2.92 -2.58
CA THR A 75 -13.84 2.75 -4.04
C THR A 75 -14.02 4.09 -4.73
N ALA A 76 -13.29 4.31 -5.82
CA ALA A 76 -13.30 5.57 -6.58
C ALA A 76 -12.95 6.82 -5.76
N SER A 77 -12.23 6.68 -4.65
CA SER A 77 -11.75 7.85 -3.91
C SER A 77 -10.48 8.45 -4.53
N LEU A 78 -10.35 9.77 -4.43
CA LEU A 78 -9.19 10.53 -4.85
C LEU A 78 -8.25 10.72 -3.65
N SER A 79 -6.94 10.57 -3.88
CA SER A 79 -5.92 10.85 -2.88
C SER A 79 -4.74 11.55 -3.55
N ALA A 80 -4.12 12.48 -2.83
CA ALA A 80 -3.01 13.27 -3.31
C ALA A 80 -1.86 13.23 -2.29
N VAL A 81 -0.69 12.84 -2.77
CA VAL A 81 0.58 12.94 -2.04
C VAL A 81 1.43 14.02 -2.70
N GLY A 82 2.26 14.68 -1.92
CA GLY A 82 3.13 15.75 -2.42
C GLY A 82 4.25 16.03 -1.44
N TYR A 83 4.84 17.21 -1.56
CA TYR A 83 5.94 17.67 -0.72
C TYR A 83 5.59 19.00 -0.07
N GLU A 84 6.03 19.19 1.18
CA GLU A 84 5.92 20.46 1.89
C GLU A 84 7.26 21.22 1.84
N HIS A 85 7.21 22.48 1.38
CA HIS A 85 8.35 23.37 1.14
C HIS A 85 9.34 22.91 0.06
N ASP A 86 10.12 21.88 0.36
CA ASP A 86 11.13 21.30 -0.52
C ASP A 86 10.83 19.80 -0.69
N LEU A 87 11.39 19.17 -1.73
CA LEU A 87 11.27 17.72 -2.00
C LEU A 87 11.76 16.80 -0.86
N SER A 88 12.13 17.36 0.29
CA SER A 88 12.61 16.72 1.50
C SER A 88 11.52 16.28 2.47
N ARG A 89 10.30 16.82 2.38
CA ARG A 89 9.21 16.48 3.32
C ARG A 89 7.98 15.95 2.59
N PRO A 90 7.90 14.63 2.33
CA PRO A 90 6.72 14.04 1.73
C PRO A 90 5.51 14.13 2.67
N VAL A 91 4.37 14.53 2.13
CA VAL A 91 3.11 14.73 2.88
C VAL A 91 1.92 14.17 2.10
N ILE A 92 0.89 13.75 2.83
CA ILE A 92 -0.42 13.42 2.26
C ILE A 92 -1.25 14.70 2.28
N ARG A 93 -1.56 15.26 1.10
CA ARG A 93 -2.34 16.51 0.94
C ARG A 93 -3.84 16.26 0.93
N LEU A 94 -4.25 15.12 0.39
CA LEU A 94 -5.63 14.69 0.29
C LEU A 94 -5.69 13.18 0.46
N TRP A 95 -6.67 12.70 1.21
CA TRP A 95 -6.82 11.26 1.42
C TRP A 95 -8.30 10.87 1.40
N ASN A 96 -8.61 9.82 0.64
CA ASN A 96 -9.95 9.22 0.59
C ASN A 96 -11.08 10.23 0.26
N ASP A 97 -10.84 11.17 -0.65
CA ASP A 97 -11.86 12.10 -1.10
C ASP A 97 -12.86 11.42 -2.02
N THR A 98 -14.13 11.42 -1.63
CA THR A 98 -15.24 10.87 -2.42
C THR A 98 -16.26 11.94 -2.80
N HIS A 99 -15.97 13.23 -2.54
CA HIS A 99 -16.89 14.32 -2.86
C HIS A 99 -17.21 14.42 -4.35
N HIS A 100 -16.30 13.99 -5.22
CA HIS A 100 -16.50 13.93 -6.66
C HIS A 100 -17.35 12.73 -7.12
N VAL A 101 -17.45 11.67 -6.32
CA VAL A 101 -18.31 10.50 -6.57
C VAL A 101 -19.75 10.77 -6.14
N ARG A 102 -19.95 11.72 -5.23
CA ARG A 102 -21.27 12.15 -4.80
C ARG A 102 -21.92 12.99 -5.90
N THR A 103 -22.63 12.31 -6.79
CA THR A 103 -23.65 12.94 -7.64
C THR A 103 -24.66 13.68 -6.75
N PRO A 104 -25.12 14.89 -7.12
CA PRO A 104 -26.13 15.62 -6.35
C PRO A 104 -27.48 14.91 -6.44
N GLN A 105 -27.71 13.91 -5.60
CA GLN A 105 -29.02 13.31 -5.39
C GLN A 105 -29.13 12.87 -3.93
N ASP A 106 -29.46 13.83 -3.07
CA ASP A 106 -30.51 13.59 -2.08
C ASP A 106 -31.13 14.94 -1.71
N ARG A 107 -32.06 15.38 -2.56
CA ARG A 107 -33.02 16.43 -2.25
C ARG A 107 -34.39 15.86 -2.60
N THR A 108 -34.96 15.13 -1.64
CA THR A 108 -36.38 14.82 -1.60
C THR A 108 -36.83 14.81 -0.15
#